data_AF-A0A847JEJ8-F1
#
_entry.id   AF-A0A847JEJ8-F1
#
_cell.length_a   1.000
_cell.length_b   1.000
_cell.length_c   1.000
_cell.angle_alpha   90.00
_cell.angle_beta   90.00
_cell.angle_gamma   90.00
#
_symmetry.space_group_name_H-M   'P 1'
#
loop_
_entity.id
_entity.type
_entity.pdbx_description
1 polymer ?
#
loop_
_entity_poly.entity_id
_entity_poly.type
_entity_poly.pdbx_seq_one_letter_code
_entity_poly.pdbx_strand_id
1 'polypeptide(L)' 'GTGIAQGVSWTEMGVVNEPSGRPTMTLTGRAAELLARMTPQGFVPRLDLTITDDHPLAQAFVVISAWPAYWPKTA' A
#
# COMPACT_ATOMS: atom_id res chain seq x y z
N GLY A 1 1.94 9.18 7.52
CA GLY A 1 1.08 8.35 8.37
C GLY A 1 1.75 8.11 9.72
N THR A 2 1.00 7.64 10.73
CA THR A 2 1.49 7.39 12.10
C THR A 2 1.66 5.91 12.42
N GLY A 3 1.61 5.02 11.41
CA GLY A 3 1.55 3.56 11.60
C GLY A 3 2.63 2.99 12.51
N ILE A 4 3.89 3.44 12.38
CA ILE A 4 5.00 2.99 13.23
C ILE A 4 4.72 3.32 14.71
N ALA A 5 4.26 4.54 15.00
CA ALA A 5 3.86 4.93 16.35
C ALA A 5 2.64 4.17 16.88
N GLN A 6 1.88 3.52 15.98
CA GLN A 6 0.74 2.65 16.29
C GLN A 6 1.11 1.15 16.26
N GLY A 7 2.42 0.83 16.27
CA GLY A 7 2.95 -0.52 16.40
C GLY A 7 3.15 -1.27 15.08
N VAL A 8 3.09 -0.60 13.93
CA VAL A 8 3.40 -1.23 12.63
C VAL A 8 4.90 -1.47 12.51
N SER A 9 5.29 -2.71 12.18
CA SER A 9 6.66 -3.06 11.80
C SER A 9 6.87 -2.86 10.31
N TRP A 10 8.08 -2.48 9.90
CA TRP A 10 8.46 -2.41 8.49
C TRP A 10 8.38 -3.77 7.79
N THR A 11 8.56 -4.87 8.52
CA THR A 11 8.43 -6.24 7.99
C THR A 11 6.99 -6.60 7.60
N GLU A 12 6.00 -5.82 8.04
CA GLU A 12 4.60 -5.98 7.66
C GLU A 12 4.24 -5.23 6.37
N MET A 13 5.19 -4.49 5.79
CA MET A 13 5.03 -3.69 4.57
C MET A 13 5.91 -4.26 3.45
N GLY A 14 5.39 -5.25 2.72
CA GLY A 14 6.12 -5.93 1.66
C GLY A 14 5.88 -5.32 0.28
N VAL A 15 6.95 -5.08 -0.49
CA VAL A 15 6.85 -4.75 -1.92
C VAL A 15 6.76 -6.04 -2.71
N VAL A 16 5.78 -6.13 -3.62
CA VAL A 16 5.61 -7.27 -4.52
C VAL A 16 5.41 -6.75 -5.95
N ASN A 17 5.86 -7.50 -6.94
CA ASN A 17 5.66 -7.13 -8.34
C ASN A 17 4.43 -7.86 -8.89
N GLU A 18 3.57 -7.12 -9.58
CA GLU A 18 2.52 -7.70 -10.41
C GLU A 18 3.13 -8.46 -11.61
N PRO A 19 2.38 -9.33 -12.31
CA PRO A 19 2.86 -9.99 -13.52
C PRO A 19 3.35 -9.03 -14.61
N SER A 20 2.85 -7.80 -14.62
CA SER A 20 3.29 -6.71 -15.51
C SER A 20 4.67 -6.13 -15.15
N GLY A 21 5.24 -6.51 -14.01
CA GLY A 21 6.44 -5.90 -13.44
C GLY A 21 6.17 -4.63 -12.64
N ARG A 22 4.93 -4.13 -12.60
CA ARG A 22 4.59 -2.95 -11.79
C ARG A 22 4.75 -3.28 -10.30
N PRO A 23 5.47 -2.45 -9.53
CA PRO A 23 5.57 -2.64 -8.08
C PRO A 23 4.23 -2.29 -7.42
N THR A 24 3.84 -3.10 -6.45
CA THR A 24 2.73 -2.84 -5.54
C THR A 24 3.14 -3.22 -4.12
N MET A 25 2.24 -3.07 -3.16
CA MET A 25 2.52 -3.30 -1.76
C MET A 25 1.50 -4.25 -1.14
N THR A 26 1.99 -5.26 -0.44
CA THR A 26 1.19 -6.17 0.39
C THR A 26 1.40 -5.81 1.85
N LEU A 27 0.31 -5.50 2.55
CA LEU A 27 0.32 -5.26 3.98
C LEU A 27 -0.15 -6.49 4.74
N THR A 28 0.52 -6.82 5.83
CA THR A 28 0.14 -7.90 6.74
C THR A 28 -0.01 -7.39 8.18
N GLY A 29 -0.48 -8.25 9.08
CA GLY A 29 -0.53 -7.98 10.52
C GLY A 29 -1.16 -6.64 10.86
N ARG A 30 -0.48 -5.86 11.71
CA ARG A 30 -1.00 -4.60 12.24
C ARG A 30 -1.19 -3.54 11.16
N ALA A 31 -0.33 -3.51 10.14
CA ALA A 31 -0.44 -2.60 9.01
C ALA A 31 -1.76 -2.82 8.24
N ALA A 32 -2.08 -4.08 7.94
CA ALA A 32 -3.32 -4.45 7.25
C ALA A 32 -4.57 -4.08 8.07
N GLU A 33 -4.55 -4.34 9.38
CA GLU A 33 -5.65 -3.97 10.26
C GLU A 33 -5.88 -2.46 10.35
N LEU A 34 -4.81 -1.66 10.44
CA LEU A 34 -4.94 -0.19 10.48
C LEU A 34 -5.49 0.34 9.17
N LEU A 35 -5.00 -0.17 8.04
CA LEU A 35 -5.53 0.18 6.72
C LEU A 35 -7.02 -0.16 6.62
N ALA A 36 -7.43 -1.35 7.07
CA ALA A 36 -8.83 -1.75 7.08
C ALA A 36 -9.69 -0.83 7.95
N ARG A 37 -9.22 -0.45 9.15
CA ARG A 37 -9.92 0.50 10.04
C ARG A 37 -10.03 1.90 9.46
N MET A 38 -9.04 2.34 8.69
CA MET A 38 -9.05 3.64 8.02
C MET A 38 -9.89 3.65 6.74
N THR A 39 -10.22 2.48 6.19
CA THR A 39 -11.00 2.38 4.96
C THR A 39 -12.49 2.56 5.27
N PRO A 40 -13.18 3.54 4.66
CA PRO A 40 -14.60 3.74 4.88
C PRO A 40 -15.44 2.55 4.40
N GLN A 41 -16.64 2.39 4.99
CA GLN A 41 -17.59 1.36 4.57
C GLN A 41 -17.97 1.54 3.09
N GLY A 42 -18.03 0.44 2.34
CA GLY A 42 -18.34 0.46 0.90
C GLY A 42 -17.15 0.79 0.00
N PHE A 43 -15.95 0.98 0.58
CA PHE A 43 -14.70 1.19 -0.14
C PHE A 43 -13.72 0.04 0.09
N VAL A 44 -12.76 -0.09 -0.82
CA VAL A 44 -11.58 -0.95 -0.71
C VAL A 44 -10.33 -0.07 -0.81
N PRO A 45 -9.28 -0.36 -0.03
CA PRO A 45 -8.04 0.38 -0.17
C PRO A 45 -7.31 -0.05 -1.43
N ARG A 46 -6.69 0.91 -2.10
CA ARG A 46 -5.76 0.71 -3.21
C ARG A 46 -4.43 1.36 -2.85
N LEU A 47 -3.35 0.64 -3.08
CA LEU A 47 -1.98 1.10 -2.84
C LEU A 47 -1.25 1.18 -4.18
N ASP A 48 -0.98 2.39 -4.62
CA ASP A 48 -0.17 2.64 -5.81
C ASP A 48 1.24 3.02 -5.34
N LEU A 49 2.23 2.22 -5.78
CA LEU A 49 3.63 2.37 -5.42
C LEU A 49 4.45 2.72 -6.66
N THR A 50 5.32 3.71 -6.54
CA THR A 50 6.45 3.92 -7.45
C THR A 50 7.74 3.92 -6.65
N ILE A 51 8.78 3.32 -7.20
CA ILE A 51 10.10 3.25 -6.60
C ILE A 51 11.16 3.58 -7.64
N THR A 52 12.16 4.35 -7.22
CA THR A 52 13.34 4.72 -8.02
C THR A 52 14.57 4.50 -7.16
N ASP A 53 15.61 3.94 -7.76
CA ASP A 53 16.92 3.75 -7.14
C ASP A 53 17.98 4.34 -8.07
N ASP A 54 18.68 5.37 -7.60
CA ASP A 54 19.79 6.02 -8.31
C ASP A 54 20.88 6.41 -7.31
N HIS A 55 22.08 5.84 -7.46
CA HIS A 55 23.11 5.92 -6.44
C HIS A 55 23.49 7.38 -6.13
N PRO A 56 23.49 7.81 -4.85
CA PRO A 56 23.43 6.98 -3.63
C PRO A 56 22.04 6.86 -2.97
N LEU A 57 20.97 7.24 -3.66
CA LEU A 57 19.64 7.40 -3.09
C LEU A 57 18.63 6.39 -3.64
N ALA A 58 17.72 5.98 -2.77
CA ALA A 58 16.50 5.29 -3.16
C ALA A 58 15.30 6.08 -2.66
N GLN A 59 14.22 6.08 -3.44
CA GLN A 59 12.98 6.76 -3.12
C GLN A 59 11.79 5.89 -3.50
N ALA A 60 10.78 5.88 -2.63
CA ALA A 60 9.47 5.31 -2.93
C ALA A 60 8.36 6.31 -2.61
N PHE A 61 7.36 6.39 -3.49
CA PHE A 61 6.11 7.09 -3.24
C PHE A 61 4.98 6.09 -3.17
N VAL A 62 4.17 6.19 -2.12
CA VAL A 62 2.98 5.36 -1.94
C VAL A 62 1.78 6.27 -1.80
N VAL A 63 0.79 6.05 -2.67
CA VAL A 63 -0.53 6.67 -2.56
C VAL A 63 -1.52 5.61 -2.10
N ILE A 64 -2.18 5.88 -0.96
CA ILE A 64 -3.26 5.05 -0.45
C ILE A 64 -4.57 5.75 -0.77
N SER A 65 -5.40 5.15 -1.61
CA SER A 65 -6.71 5.67 -1.99
C SER A 65 -7.82 4.70 -1.60
N ALA A 66 -9.01 5.24 -1.31
CA ALA A 66 -10.22 4.44 -1.09
C ALA A 66 -11.02 4.41 -2.39
N TRP A 67 -11.19 3.22 -2.97
CA TRP A 67 -12.00 3.03 -4.18
C TRP A 67 -13.35 2.42 -3.82
N PRO A 68 -14.47 2.84 -4.43
CA PRO A 68 -15.75 2.18 -4.20
C PRO A 68 -15.66 0.69 -4.50
N ALA A 69 -16.25 -0.16 -3.66
CA ALA A 69 -16.15 -1.62 -3.81
C ALA A 69 -16.78 -2.14 -5.12
N TYR A 70 -17.70 -1.37 -5.70
CA TYR A 70 -18.35 -1.65 -6.98
C TYR A 70 -17.56 -1.11 -8.20
N TRP A 71 -16.46 -0.39 -7.99
CA TRP A 71 -15.66 0.16 -9.09
C TRP A 71 -15.00 -0.98 -9.89
N PRO A 72 -15.06 -0.96 -11.23
CA PRO A 72 -14.48 -2.02 -12.06
C PRO A 72 -12.98 -2.13 -11.81
N LYS A 73 -12.52 -3.36 -11.55
CA LYS A 73 -11.13 -3.64 -11.15
C LYS A 73 -10.11 -3.62 -12.31
N THR A 74 -10.41 -2.96 -13.43
CA THR A 74 -9.62 -3.07 -14.67
C THR A 74 -9.22 -1.72 -15.26
N ALA A 75 -7.91 -1.55 -15.46
CA ALA A 75 -7.32 -1.45 -16.78
C ALA A 75 -6.11 -2.39 -16.83
#